data_AF-A0A6L2QB33-F1
#
_entry.id   AF-A0A6L2QB33-F1
#
_cell.length_a   1.000
_cell.length_b   1.000
_cell.length_c   1.000
_cell.angle_alpha   90.00
_cell.angle_beta   90.00
_cell.angle_gamma   90.00
#
_symmetry.space_group_name_H-M   'P 1'
#
loop_
_entity.id
_entity.type
_entity.pdbx_description
1 polymer ?
#
loop_
_entity_poly.entity_id
_entity_poly.type
_entity_poly.pdbx_seq_one_letter_code
_entity_poly.pdbx_strand_id
1 'polypeptide(L)'
;MTKSDFEILSQKIGPIIQRKDTKYREEIPASIRLAVTVKYLASGDSFTSLTYTFKISKQSISMIVPEVCEALIAALKEYVKVRRKFISTRT
;
A
#
# COMPACT_ATOMS: atom_id res chain seq x y z
N MET A 1 2.17 12.84 6.48
CA MET A 1 2.40 11.63 7.30
C MET A 1 3.64 11.87 8.12
N THR A 2 3.58 11.70 9.44
CA THR A 2 4.77 11.82 10.27
C THR A 2 5.63 10.56 10.12
N LYS A 3 6.90 10.62 10.55
CA LYS A 3 7.80 9.47 10.48
C LYS A 3 7.28 8.29 11.33
N SER A 4 6.74 8.59 12.52
CA SER A 4 6.16 7.60 13.43
C SER A 4 4.94 6.89 12.83
N ASP A 5 4.06 7.62 12.14
CA ASP A 5 2.89 7.00 11.49
C ASP A 5 3.31 5.98 10.44
N PHE A 6 4.35 6.31 9.67
CA PHE A 6 4.89 5.42 8.65
C PHE A 6 5.49 4.15 9.24
N GLU A 7 6.25 4.26 10.32
CA GLU A 7 6.85 3.10 11.01
C GLU A 7 5.77 2.17 11.57
N ILE A 8 4.74 2.71 12.22
CA ILE A 8 3.59 1.94 12.73
C ILE A 8 2.91 1.18 11.58
N LEU A 9 2.68 1.87 10.45
CA LEU A 9 2.03 1.28 9.30
C LEU A 9 2.89 0.18 8.68
N SER A 10 4.19 0.44 8.51
CA SER A 10 5.16 -0.52 7.99
C SER A 10 5.26 -1.77 8.85
N GLN A 11 5.19 -1.64 10.18
CA GLN A 11 5.18 -2.80 11.08
C GLN A 11 3.89 -3.63 10.96
N LYS A 12 2.73 -2.98 10.81
CA LYS A 12 1.44 -3.67 10.66
C LYS A 12 1.31 -4.41 9.33
N ILE A 13 1.70 -3.78 8.23
CA ILE A 13 1.50 -4.36 6.89
C ILE A 13 2.70 -5.16 6.41
N GLY A 14 3.89 -4.93 6.98
CA GLY A 14 5.15 -5.57 6.56
C GLY A 14 5.02 -7.08 6.37
N PRO A 15 4.44 -7.84 7.32
CA PRO A 15 4.25 -9.27 7.17
C PRO A 15 3.33 -9.69 6.00
N ILE A 16 2.47 -8.79 5.52
CA ILE A 16 1.50 -9.04 4.44
C ILE A 16 2.12 -8.71 3.07
N ILE A 17 2.89 -7.62 3.00
CA ILE A 17 3.44 -7.09 1.73
C ILE A 17 4.89 -7.48 1.49
N GLN A 18 5.54 -8.17 2.42
CA GLN A 18 6.88 -8.70 2.21
C GLN A 18 6.77 -10.02 1.47
N ARG A 19 7.37 -10.12 0.28
CA ARG A 19 7.51 -11.40 -0.42
C ARG A 19 8.84 -12.02 -0.03
N LYS A 20 9.23 -13.04 -0.76
CA LYS A 20 10.54 -13.68 -0.60
C LYS A 20 11.43 -13.25 -1.75
N ASP A 21 12.70 -13.04 -1.44
CA ASP A 21 13.74 -12.91 -2.44
C ASP A 21 13.73 -14.13 -3.36
N THR A 22 13.95 -13.89 -4.65
CA THR A 22 14.08 -14.96 -5.63
C THR A 22 15.55 -15.13 -5.99
N LYS A 23 15.96 -16.33 -6.41
CA LYS A 23 17.34 -16.63 -6.84
C LYS A 23 17.94 -15.64 -7.85
N TYR A 24 17.10 -14.91 -8.58
CA TYR A 24 17.50 -14.03 -9.67
C TYR A 24 17.17 -12.55 -9.44
N ARG A 25 16.51 -12.20 -8.33
CA ARG A 25 16.10 -10.81 -8.05
C ARG A 25 15.89 -10.60 -6.56
N GLU A 26 16.58 -9.60 -6.02
CA GLU A 26 16.30 -9.00 -4.71
C GLU A 26 14.90 -8.37 -4.73
N GLU A 27 14.10 -8.71 -3.73
CA GLU A 27 12.76 -8.19 -3.62
C GLU A 27 12.78 -6.70 -3.23
N ILE A 28 11.77 -5.96 -3.68
CA ILE A 28 11.58 -4.57 -3.27
C ILE A 28 11.15 -4.59 -1.79
N PRO A 29 11.91 -3.95 -0.87
CA PRO A 29 11.59 -3.98 0.55
C PRO A 29 10.18 -3.46 0.84
N ALA A 30 9.50 -4.05 1.83
CA ALA A 30 8.15 -3.66 2.24
C ALA A 30 8.00 -2.15 2.49
N SER A 31 9.02 -1.50 3.06
CA SER A 31 9.05 -0.05 3.29
C SER A 31 8.99 0.75 1.99
N ILE A 32 9.70 0.33 0.94
CA ILE A 32 9.67 0.99 -0.38
C ILE A 32 8.32 0.76 -1.06
N ARG A 33 7.79 -0.47 -0.97
CA ARG A 33 6.45 -0.80 -1.50
C ARG A 33 5.37 0.10 -0.88
N LEU A 34 5.44 0.32 0.44
CA LEU A 34 4.57 1.24 1.16
C LEU A 34 4.81 2.69 0.73
N ALA A 35 6.06 3.14 0.66
CA ALA A 35 6.39 4.52 0.28
C ALA A 35 5.87 4.89 -1.12
N VAL A 36 6.02 3.99 -2.10
CA VAL A 36 5.48 4.17 -3.46
C VAL A 36 3.96 4.36 -3.42
N THR A 37 3.28 3.51 -2.66
CA THR A 37 1.81 3.51 -2.58
C THR A 37 1.29 4.75 -1.85
N VAL A 38 1.90 5.13 -0.72
CA VAL A 38 1.53 6.35 0.00
C VAL A 38 1.79 7.60 -0.85
N LYS A 39 2.91 7.65 -1.57
CA LYS A 39 3.20 8.72 -2.53
C LYS A 39 2.09 8.80 -3.59
N TYR A 40 1.76 7.67 -4.22
CA TYR A 40 0.69 7.59 -5.21
C TYR A 40 -0.65 8.10 -4.67
N LEU A 41 -1.05 7.66 -3.47
CA LEU A 41 -2.32 8.07 -2.85
C LEU A 41 -2.34 9.55 -2.45
N ALA A 42 -1.19 10.10 -2.02
CA ALA A 42 -1.08 11.48 -1.57
C ALA A 42 -0.99 12.49 -2.72
N SER A 43 -0.27 12.17 -3.80
CA SER A 43 -0.07 13.08 -4.93
C SER A 43 -1.00 12.83 -6.11
N GLY A 44 -1.53 11.61 -6.27
CA GLY A 44 -2.27 11.20 -7.47
C GLY A 44 -1.39 11.10 -8.72
N ASP A 45 -0.06 11.01 -8.56
CA ASP A 45 0.89 10.95 -9.67
C ASP A 45 0.64 9.74 -10.59
N SER A 46 0.94 9.89 -11.87
CA SER A 46 0.95 8.74 -12.79
C SER A 46 2.05 7.73 -12.42
N PHE A 47 1.84 6.46 -12.77
CA PHE A 47 2.87 5.42 -12.59
C PHE A 47 4.18 5.77 -13.30
N THR A 48 4.13 6.50 -14.42
CA THR A 48 5.31 7.03 -15.11
C THR A 48 6.13 7.95 -14.22
N SER A 49 5.49 8.91 -13.54
CA SER A 49 6.19 9.81 -12.61
C SER A 49 6.86 9.04 -11.46
N LEU A 50 6.15 8.06 -10.91
CA LEU A 50 6.66 7.22 -9.83
C LEU A 50 7.85 6.35 -10.27
N THR A 51 7.91 5.91 -11.53
CA THR A 51 9.07 5.17 -12.04
C THR A 51 10.35 5.99 -11.98
N TYR A 52 10.29 7.30 -12.29
CA TYR A 52 11.46 8.17 -12.21
C TYR A 52 11.90 8.42 -10.77
N THR A 53 10.95 8.51 -9.83
CA THR A 53 11.24 8.78 -8.42
C THR A 53 11.84 7.55 -7.71
N PHE A 54 11.23 6.38 -7.90
CA PHE A 54 11.58 5.17 -7.15
C PHE A 54 12.46 4.19 -7.94
N LYS A 55 12.70 4.45 -9.24
CA LYS A 55 13.46 3.55 -10.14
C LYS A 55 12.87 2.14 -10.23
N ILE A 56 11.55 2.03 -10.10
CA ILE A 56 10.79 0.78 -10.21
C ILE A 56 10.01 0.80 -11.53
N SER A 57 9.92 -0.34 -12.22
CA SER A 57 9.18 -0.42 -13.49
C SER A 57 7.68 -0.18 -13.30
N LYS A 58 7.02 0.40 -14.31
CA LYS A 58 5.57 0.67 -14.30
C LYS A 58 4.76 -0.59 -13.98
N GLN A 59 5.17 -1.72 -14.55
CA GLN A 59 4.56 -3.03 -14.35
C GLN A 59 4.64 -3.44 -12.87
N SER A 60 5.80 -3.27 -12.24
CA SER A 60 5.95 -3.59 -10.82
C SER A 60 5.09 -2.66 -9.95
N ILE A 61 5.07 -1.35 -10.24
CA ILE A 61 4.23 -0.38 -9.50
C ILE A 61 2.75 -0.75 -9.62
N SER A 62 2.30 -1.10 -10.82
CA SER A 62 0.91 -1.50 -11.07
C SER A 62 0.48 -2.75 -10.28
N MET A 63 1.43 -3.61 -9.90
CA MET A 63 1.16 -4.76 -9.02
C MET A 63 1.27 -4.39 -7.54
N ILE A 64 2.23 -3.53 -7.19
CA ILE A 64 2.50 -3.14 -5.79
C ILE A 64 1.35 -2.32 -5.21
N VAL A 65 0.88 -1.31 -5.94
CA VAL A 65 -0.15 -0.38 -5.45
C VAL A 65 -1.42 -1.10 -4.96
N PRO A 66 -2.08 -1.98 -5.76
CA PRO A 66 -3.28 -2.67 -5.29
C PRO A 66 -3.01 -3.61 -4.12
N GLU A 67 -1.90 -4.37 -4.13
CA GLU A 67 -1.53 -5.28 -3.03
C GLU A 67 -1.33 -4.54 -1.70
N VAL A 68 -0.65 -3.39 -1.74
CA VAL A 68 -0.44 -2.56 -0.55
C VAL A 68 -1.76 -1.91 -0.13
N CYS A 69 -2.60 -1.46 -1.06
CA CYS A 69 -3.94 -0.93 -0.73
C CYS A 69 -4.82 -1.96 -0.02
N GLU A 70 -4.83 -3.21 -0.47
CA GLU A 70 -5.56 -4.30 0.19
C GLU A 70 -5.03 -4.55 1.60
N ALA A 71 -3.70 -4.61 1.77
CA ALA A 71 -3.06 -4.76 3.08
C ALA A 71 -3.40 -3.58 4.02
N LEU A 72 -3.44 -2.35 3.49
CA LEU A 72 -3.83 -1.16 4.25
C LEU A 72 -5.29 -1.21 4.70
N ILE A 73 -6.20 -1.59 3.82
CA ILE A 73 -7.62 -1.73 4.15
C ILE A 73 -7.80 -2.78 5.24
N ALA A 74 -7.12 -3.92 5.14
CA ALA A 74 -7.16 -4.97 6.15
C ALA A 74 -6.62 -4.48 7.50
N ALA A 75 -5.45 -3.84 7.52
CA ALA A 75 -4.78 -3.38 8.73
C ALA A 75 -5.50 -2.21 9.42
N LEU A 76 -6.19 -1.35 8.66
CA LEU A 76 -6.86 -0.15 9.17
C LEU A 76 -8.37 -0.34 9.40
N LYS A 77 -8.94 -1.50 9.03
CA LYS A 77 -10.37 -1.79 9.12
C LYS A 77 -10.97 -1.47 10.49
N GLU A 78 -10.26 -1.79 11.56
CA GLU A 78 -10.72 -1.58 12.95
C GLU A 78 -10.76 -0.10 13.37
N TYR A 79 -9.96 0.75 12.71
CA TYR A 79 -9.88 2.18 13.01
C TYR A 79 -10.95 2.99 12.26
N VAL A 80 -11.55 2.42 11.20
CA VAL A 80 -12.58 3.11 10.40
C VAL A 80 -13.96 2.88 11.02
N LYS A 81 -14.42 3.83 11.84
CA LYS A 81 -15.81 3.87 12.33
C LYS A 81 -16.74 4.37 11.23
N VAL A 82 -17.29 3.45 10.44
CA VAL A 82 -18.39 3.78 9.51
C VAL A 82 -19.71 3.78 10.30
N ARG A 83 -20.45 4.90 10.31
CA ARG A 83 -21.87 4.88 10.67
C ARG A 83 -22.56 3.98 9.65
N ARG A 84 -22.85 2.73 9.98
CA ARG A 84 -23.66 1.87 9.13
C ARG A 84 -25.01 2.56 8.96
N LYS A 85 -25.29 3.09 7.76
CA LYS A 85 -26.67 3.35 7.39
C LYS A 85 -27.35 1.98 7.35
N PHE A 86 -28.43 1.82 8.11
CA PHE A 86 -29.34 0.69 7.94
C PHE A 86 -29.71 0.64 6.46
N ILE A 87 -29.17 -0.35 5.74
CA ILE A 87 -29.75 -0.72 4.46
C ILE A 87 -31.07 -1.38 4.87
N SER A 88 -32.15 -0.61 4.75
CA SER A 88 -33.50 -1.17 4.76
C SER A 88 -33.54 -2.20 3.64
N THR A 89 -33.43 -3.47 4.01
CA THR A 89 -33.86 -4.58 3.16
C THR A 89 -35.36 -4.39 2.97
N ARG A 90 -35.74 -3.70 1.89
CA ARG A 90 -37.10 -3.74 1.40
C ARG A 90 -37.30 -5.14 0.82
N THR A 91 -38.33 -5.78 1.37
CA THR A 91 -38.98 -7.03 1.01
C THR A 91 -39.10 -7.26 -0.49
#